data_AF-A0A1M6V2E1-F1
#
_entry.id   AF-A0A1M6V2E1-F1
#
_cell.length_a   1.000
_cell.length_b   1.000
_cell.length_c   1.000
_cell.angle_alpha   90.00
_cell.angle_beta   90.00
_cell.angle_gamma   90.00
#
_symmetry.space_group_name_H-M   'P 1'
#
loop_
_entity.id
_entity.type
_entity.pdbx_description
1 polymer ?
#
loop_
_entity_poly.entity_id
_entity_poly.type
_entity_poly.pdbx_seq_one_letter_code
_entity_poly.pdbx_strand_id
1 'polypeptide(L)'
;MQSGLPRAIPLKKRLQDSPENKAAFESAIKKISEGFTKDNSWISIAQSPYILTGTLQVDTNEIKKIMRTKSAYIEIDFAIDTVLKGDIPSKEIIINKYIYSKKEKRQNRNDSNLFLFNGKKSIVSLALGYSGGYYLSSIFPVTDEVKNELAKQNEIIASKAYTKICPTIQHSSKVKSLIDDMLVESKATAAYAKLEELGIQAVPAIICQMDDQRELAVKHITLKNKSPTAWEATRHYSPELVVDVLEAILNQITGKSFGNIHNGGIEEERTSTINGWRIFLWHSFND
;
A
#
# COMPACT_ATOMS: atom_id res chain seq x y z
N MET A 1 52.75 -15.11 -24.71
CA MET A 1 51.38 -15.62 -24.43
C MET A 1 51.09 -15.40 -22.96
N GLN A 2 50.40 -14.31 -22.60
CA GLN A 2 49.93 -14.10 -21.22
C GLN A 2 48.59 -14.82 -21.06
N SER A 3 48.58 -15.88 -20.27
CA SER A 3 47.37 -16.60 -19.87
C SER A 3 46.54 -15.73 -18.94
N GLY A 4 45.46 -15.14 -19.48
CA GLY A 4 44.50 -14.39 -18.68
C GLY A 4 43.74 -15.32 -17.74
N LEU A 5 44.09 -15.31 -16.47
CA LEU A 5 43.29 -15.94 -15.42
C LEU A 5 41.90 -15.29 -15.37
N PRO A 6 40.80 -16.08 -15.36
CA PRO A 6 39.46 -15.51 -15.30
C PRO A 6 39.26 -14.78 -13.97
N ARG A 7 38.85 -13.51 -14.06
CA ARG A 7 38.50 -12.69 -12.88
C ARG A 7 37.42 -13.41 -12.07
N ALA A 8 37.70 -13.66 -10.79
CA ALA A 8 36.75 -14.23 -9.86
C ALA A 8 35.48 -13.35 -9.82
N ILE A 9 34.33 -13.95 -10.14
CA ILE A 9 33.03 -13.32 -9.96
C ILE A 9 32.80 -13.14 -8.44
N PRO A 10 32.47 -11.92 -7.96
CA PRO A 10 32.24 -11.69 -6.54
C PRO A 10 31.18 -12.63 -5.97
N LEU A 11 31.41 -13.20 -4.77
CA LEU A 11 30.51 -14.17 -4.13
C LEU A 11 29.04 -13.70 -4.05
N LYS A 12 28.82 -12.39 -3.85
CA LYS A 12 27.48 -11.76 -3.84
C LYS A 12 26.74 -11.90 -5.17
N LYS A 13 27.46 -11.88 -6.29
CA LYS A 13 26.86 -12.06 -7.63
C LYS A 13 26.47 -13.52 -7.89
N ARG A 14 27.18 -14.50 -7.30
CA ARG A 14 26.82 -15.93 -7.42
C ARG A 14 25.53 -16.32 -6.68
N LEU A 15 25.21 -15.65 -5.58
CA LEU A 15 23.95 -15.90 -4.87
C LEU A 15 22.74 -15.31 -5.63
N GLN A 16 22.93 -14.23 -6.39
CA GLN A 16 21.88 -13.54 -7.16
C GLN A 16 21.36 -14.39 -8.33
N ASP A 17 22.27 -15.07 -9.03
CA ASP A 17 21.95 -15.82 -10.24
C ASP A 17 21.54 -17.28 -9.94
N SER A 18 21.22 -17.62 -8.68
CA SER A 18 20.72 -18.96 -8.37
C SER A 18 19.35 -19.17 -9.06
N PRO A 19 19.10 -20.34 -9.67
CA PRO A 19 17.81 -20.63 -10.29
C PRO A 19 16.62 -20.45 -9.34
N GLU A 20 16.82 -20.77 -8.05
CA GLU A 20 15.82 -20.61 -7.00
C GLU A 20 15.44 -19.14 -6.77
N ASN A 21 16.44 -18.25 -6.69
CA ASN A 21 16.19 -16.82 -6.50
C ASN A 21 15.51 -16.19 -7.71
N LYS A 22 15.87 -16.63 -8.91
CA LYS A 22 15.20 -16.20 -10.15
C LYS A 22 13.73 -16.65 -10.18
N ALA A 23 13.45 -17.90 -9.85
CA ALA A 23 12.08 -18.42 -9.82
C ALA A 23 11.21 -17.72 -8.76
N ALA A 24 11.76 -17.47 -7.57
CA ALA A 24 11.08 -16.72 -6.52
C ALA A 24 10.77 -15.29 -6.97
N PHE A 25 11.72 -14.62 -7.64
CA PHE A 25 11.51 -13.29 -8.19
C PHE A 25 10.43 -13.26 -9.27
N GLU A 26 10.47 -14.17 -10.26
CA GLU A 26 9.45 -14.26 -11.31
C GLU A 26 8.05 -14.54 -10.73
N SER A 27 7.96 -15.42 -9.74
CA SER A 27 6.72 -15.69 -8.99
C SER A 27 6.20 -14.44 -8.27
N ALA A 28 7.08 -13.71 -7.58
CA ALA A 28 6.72 -12.48 -6.90
C ALA A 28 6.21 -11.42 -7.89
N ILE A 29 6.94 -11.20 -9.00
CA ILE A 29 6.52 -10.26 -10.04
C ILE A 29 5.14 -10.61 -10.59
N LYS A 30 4.88 -11.90 -10.84
CA LYS A 30 3.57 -12.37 -11.29
C LYS A 30 2.46 -11.98 -10.31
N LYS A 31 2.66 -12.19 -9.00
CA LYS A 31 1.68 -11.78 -7.97
C LYS A 31 1.48 -10.27 -7.92
N ILE A 32 2.55 -9.49 -8.09
CA ILE A 32 2.46 -8.02 -8.09
C ILE A 32 1.68 -7.55 -9.34
N SER A 33 1.90 -8.14 -10.51
CA SER A 33 1.24 -7.74 -11.76
C SER A 33 -0.20 -8.24 -11.90
N GLU A 34 -0.45 -9.51 -11.55
CA GLU A 34 -1.74 -10.17 -11.76
C GLU A 34 -2.64 -10.08 -10.53
N GLY A 35 -2.08 -9.69 -9.38
CA GLY A 35 -2.71 -9.78 -8.08
C GLY A 35 -2.44 -11.11 -7.39
N PHE A 36 -2.81 -11.15 -6.12
CA PHE A 36 -2.65 -12.32 -5.26
C PHE A 36 -3.89 -13.21 -5.37
N THR A 37 -3.68 -14.52 -5.56
CA THR A 37 -4.73 -15.51 -5.82
C THR A 37 -5.37 -16.09 -4.55
N LYS A 38 -4.74 -15.86 -3.38
CA LYS A 38 -5.25 -16.22 -2.05
C LYS A 38 -6.05 -15.08 -1.43
N ASP A 39 -6.56 -15.29 -0.21
CA ASP A 39 -7.20 -14.25 0.57
C ASP A 39 -6.28 -13.01 0.69
N ASN A 40 -6.80 -11.88 0.21
CA ASN A 40 -6.11 -10.59 0.16
C ASN A 40 -6.47 -9.70 1.35
N SER A 41 -7.12 -10.27 2.37
CA SER A 41 -7.44 -9.59 3.63
C SER A 41 -6.22 -8.94 4.28
N TRP A 42 -5.03 -9.55 4.16
CA TRP A 42 -3.79 -8.98 4.66
C TRP A 42 -3.46 -7.60 4.06
N ILE A 43 -3.83 -7.34 2.79
CA ILE A 43 -3.63 -6.03 2.16
C ILE A 43 -4.47 -4.99 2.89
N SER A 44 -5.75 -5.28 3.15
CA SER A 44 -6.61 -4.37 3.91
C SER A 44 -6.05 -4.09 5.31
N ILE A 45 -5.47 -5.09 5.97
CA ILE A 45 -4.83 -4.96 7.29
C ILE A 45 -3.58 -4.07 7.21
N ALA A 46 -2.73 -4.29 6.21
CA ALA A 46 -1.52 -3.51 5.99
C ALA A 46 -1.83 -2.04 5.66
N GLN A 47 -2.84 -1.80 4.80
CA GLN A 47 -3.28 -0.47 4.35
C GLN A 47 -3.96 0.36 5.43
N SER A 48 -4.57 -0.29 6.42
CA SER A 48 -5.43 0.42 7.37
C SER A 48 -4.61 0.95 8.55
N PRO A 49 -4.61 2.27 8.80
CA PRO A 49 -3.95 2.84 9.99
C PRO A 49 -4.60 2.38 11.29
N TYR A 50 -5.90 2.09 11.27
CA TYR A 50 -6.65 1.64 12.44
C TYR A 50 -7.33 0.30 12.20
N ILE A 51 -7.23 -0.60 13.17
CA ILE A 51 -7.97 -1.85 13.21
C ILE A 51 -8.54 -2.04 14.60
N LEU A 52 -9.86 -2.23 14.68
CA LEU A 52 -10.60 -2.24 15.93
C LEU A 52 -11.52 -3.45 15.98
N THR A 53 -11.83 -3.90 17.18
CA THR A 53 -12.96 -4.78 17.44
C THR A 53 -14.05 -4.01 18.16
N GLY A 54 -15.32 -4.28 17.85
CA GLY A 54 -16.43 -3.58 18.49
C GLY A 54 -17.76 -3.92 17.84
N THR A 55 -18.79 -3.14 18.17
CA THR A 55 -20.16 -3.36 17.69
C THR A 55 -20.63 -2.16 16.85
N LEU A 56 -21.11 -2.42 15.64
CA LEU A 56 -21.67 -1.40 14.75
C LEU A 56 -23.17 -1.24 14.99
N GLN A 57 -23.64 0.00 15.05
CA GLN A 57 -25.07 0.32 14.96
C GLN A 57 -25.36 0.90 13.58
N VAL A 58 -26.02 0.10 12.75
CA VAL A 58 -26.25 0.41 11.33
C VAL A 58 -27.72 0.70 11.12
N ASP A 59 -28.05 1.90 10.65
CA ASP A 59 -29.40 2.21 10.19
C ASP A 59 -29.68 1.52 8.85
N THR A 60 -30.25 0.31 8.95
CA THR A 60 -30.61 -0.49 7.77
C THR A 60 -31.70 0.14 6.90
N ASN A 61 -32.54 1.03 7.46
CA ASN A 61 -33.56 1.72 6.69
C ASN A 61 -32.94 2.82 5.83
N GLU A 62 -31.98 3.56 6.38
CA GLU A 62 -31.24 4.58 5.63
C GLU A 62 -30.42 3.96 4.48
N ILE A 63 -29.74 2.82 4.72
CA ILE A 63 -29.06 2.07 3.64
C ILE A 63 -30.04 1.71 2.52
N LYS A 64 -31.19 1.11 2.85
CA LYS A 64 -32.19 0.70 1.85
C LYS A 64 -32.73 1.90 1.06
N LYS A 65 -32.89 3.05 1.72
CA LYS A 65 -33.30 4.31 1.09
C LYS A 65 -32.24 4.80 0.12
N ILE A 66 -30.98 4.95 0.55
CA ILE A 66 -29.85 5.38 -0.30
C ILE A 66 -29.69 4.48 -1.52
N MET A 67 -29.75 3.15 -1.33
CA MET A 67 -29.67 2.18 -2.42
C MET A 67 -30.76 2.36 -3.49
N ARG A 68 -31.92 2.93 -3.14
CA ARG A 68 -33.07 3.15 -4.05
C ARG A 68 -33.07 4.55 -4.66
N THR A 69 -32.57 5.55 -3.95
CA THR A 69 -32.67 6.96 -4.34
C THR A 69 -31.40 7.44 -5.06
N LYS A 70 -30.37 7.82 -4.30
CA LYS A 70 -29.11 8.41 -4.75
C LYS A 70 -28.02 8.00 -3.76
N SER A 71 -26.82 7.74 -4.26
CA SER A 71 -25.66 7.42 -3.43
C SER A 71 -25.37 8.53 -2.42
N ALA A 72 -24.97 8.14 -1.21
CA ALA A 72 -24.68 9.07 -0.12
C ALA A 72 -23.78 8.40 0.93
N TYR A 73 -23.19 9.23 1.80
CA TYR A 73 -22.56 8.75 3.02
C TYR A 73 -23.62 8.43 4.07
N ILE A 74 -23.36 7.39 4.86
CA ILE A 74 -23.99 7.16 6.16
C ILE A 74 -22.96 7.31 7.26
N GLU A 75 -23.45 7.72 8.43
CA GLU A 75 -22.74 7.70 9.69
C GLU A 75 -23.14 6.44 10.45
N ILE A 76 -22.16 5.75 11.03
CA ILE A 76 -22.34 4.50 11.75
C ILE A 76 -21.72 4.67 13.13
N ASP A 77 -22.54 4.57 14.17
CA ASP A 77 -22.03 4.55 15.54
C ASP A 77 -21.27 3.24 15.77
N PHE A 78 -20.08 3.35 16.34
CA PHE A 78 -19.24 2.20 16.64
C PHE A 78 -18.75 2.25 18.09
N ALA A 79 -19.21 1.28 18.87
CA ALA A 79 -18.73 1.05 20.23
C ALA A 79 -17.49 0.13 20.18
N ILE A 80 -16.35 0.66 20.62
CA ILE A 80 -15.05 0.00 20.55
C ILE A 80 -14.88 -0.91 21.77
N ASP A 81 -14.61 -2.19 21.51
CA ASP A 81 -14.20 -3.16 22.51
C ASP A 81 -12.68 -3.15 22.71
N THR A 82 -11.92 -3.14 21.61
CA THR A 82 -10.45 -3.23 21.64
C THR A 82 -9.86 -2.56 20.41
N VAL A 83 -8.74 -1.86 20.61
CA VAL A 83 -7.91 -1.32 19.53
C VAL A 83 -6.80 -2.31 19.23
N LEU A 84 -6.79 -2.88 18.02
CA LEU A 84 -5.77 -3.85 17.58
C LEU A 84 -4.59 -3.18 16.87
N LYS A 85 -4.82 -2.04 16.21
CA LYS A 85 -3.82 -1.23 15.50
C LYS A 85 -4.23 0.24 15.52
N GLY A 86 -3.25 1.12 15.66
CA GLY A 86 -3.42 2.57 15.77
C GLY A 86 -3.86 3.01 17.16
N ASP A 87 -4.04 4.31 17.34
CA ASP A 87 -4.48 4.91 18.61
C ASP A 87 -5.81 5.66 18.42
N ILE A 88 -6.81 5.31 19.23
CA ILE A 88 -8.11 5.99 19.22
C ILE A 88 -8.43 6.47 20.64
N PRO A 89 -8.66 7.78 20.84
CA PRO A 89 -8.81 8.36 22.18
C PRO A 89 -10.20 8.11 22.80
N SER A 90 -11.18 7.66 22.03
CA SER A 90 -12.56 7.47 22.47
C SER A 90 -12.94 5.99 22.45
N LYS A 91 -13.87 5.59 23.32
CA LYS A 91 -14.52 4.28 23.29
C LYS A 91 -15.64 4.19 22.24
N GLU A 92 -16.05 5.33 21.71
CA GLU A 92 -17.10 5.44 20.71
C GLU A 92 -16.63 6.37 19.59
N ILE A 93 -16.86 5.98 18.34
CA ILE A 93 -16.53 6.79 17.17
C ILE A 93 -17.66 6.72 16.15
N ILE A 94 -17.71 7.74 15.29
CA ILE A 94 -18.54 7.74 14.09
C ILE A 94 -17.71 7.25 12.92
N ILE A 95 -18.18 6.21 12.24
CA ILE A 95 -17.57 5.68 11.02
C ILE A 95 -18.41 6.11 9.83
N ASN A 96 -17.76 6.72 8.84
CA ASN A 96 -18.39 7.13 7.60
C ASN A 96 -18.29 6.00 6.57
N LYS A 97 -19.38 5.72 5.86
CA LYS A 97 -19.39 4.80 4.73
C LYS A 97 -20.19 5.37 3.57
N TYR A 98 -19.57 5.49 2.40
CA TYR A 98 -20.30 5.77 1.17
C TYR A 98 -21.05 4.53 0.72
N ILE A 99 -22.36 4.69 0.46
CA ILE A 99 -23.25 3.64 -0.02
C ILE A 99 -23.68 4.00 -1.44
N TYR A 100 -23.48 3.07 -2.38
CA TYR A 100 -23.88 3.28 -3.77
C TYR A 100 -25.37 2.97 -4.01
N SER A 101 -26.02 3.85 -4.76
CA SER A 101 -27.36 3.62 -5.31
C SER A 101 -27.32 2.59 -6.43
N LYS A 102 -28.35 1.73 -6.49
CA LYS A 102 -28.51 0.74 -7.57
C LYS A 102 -28.63 1.37 -8.96
N LYS A 103 -28.95 2.67 -9.03
CA LYS A 103 -29.03 3.41 -10.29
C LYS A 103 -27.64 3.76 -10.85
N GLU A 104 -26.62 3.83 -10.01
CA GLU A 104 -25.26 4.13 -10.41
C GLU A 104 -24.58 2.84 -10.90
N LYS A 105 -24.62 2.61 -12.22
CA LYS A 105 -24.05 1.43 -12.89
C LYS A 105 -22.53 1.24 -12.70
N ARG A 106 -21.85 2.15 -12.00
CA ARG A 106 -20.38 2.26 -12.07
C ARG A 106 -19.63 1.43 -11.04
N GLN A 107 -20.22 0.97 -9.93
CA GLN A 107 -19.51 0.11 -8.97
C GLN A 107 -20.47 -0.84 -8.23
N ASN A 108 -20.41 -2.13 -8.55
CA ASN A 108 -21.00 -3.19 -7.73
C ASN A 108 -20.08 -3.47 -6.52
N ARG A 109 -19.83 -2.48 -5.66
CA ARG A 109 -19.20 -2.76 -4.36
C ARG A 109 -20.24 -3.44 -3.46
N ASN A 110 -19.78 -4.41 -2.67
CA ASN A 110 -20.61 -5.27 -1.83
C ASN A 110 -21.11 -4.55 -0.56
N ASP A 111 -21.63 -3.33 -0.70
CA ASP A 111 -22.21 -2.54 0.39
C ASP A 111 -23.44 -3.23 0.99
N SER A 112 -24.02 -4.18 0.26
CA SER A 112 -25.15 -5.01 0.65
C SER A 112 -24.92 -5.81 1.93
N ASN A 113 -23.70 -6.03 2.41
CA ASN A 113 -23.50 -6.88 3.58
C ASN A 113 -23.43 -6.12 4.91
N LEU A 114 -23.43 -4.79 4.91
CA LEU A 114 -23.25 -4.02 6.15
C LEU A 114 -24.36 -4.28 7.18
N PHE A 115 -25.60 -4.50 6.72
CA PHE A 115 -26.70 -4.84 7.62
C PHE A 115 -26.51 -6.20 8.34
N LEU A 116 -25.68 -7.10 7.81
CA LEU A 116 -25.40 -8.40 8.45
C LEU A 116 -24.58 -8.25 9.74
N PHE A 117 -23.93 -7.10 9.91
CA PHE A 117 -23.08 -6.76 11.06
C PHE A 117 -23.76 -5.84 12.07
N ASN A 118 -25.01 -5.41 11.82
CA ASN A 118 -25.74 -4.55 12.75
C ASN A 118 -25.92 -5.25 14.12
N GLY A 119 -25.46 -4.59 15.18
CA GLY A 119 -25.51 -5.12 16.55
C GLY A 119 -24.58 -6.31 16.80
N LYS A 120 -23.71 -6.68 15.85
CA LYS A 120 -22.76 -7.79 16.00
C LYS A 120 -21.35 -7.30 16.26
N LYS A 121 -20.64 -8.04 17.10
CA LYS A 121 -19.19 -7.87 17.25
C LYS A 121 -18.50 -8.17 15.93
N SER A 122 -17.64 -7.24 15.53
CA SER A 122 -16.95 -7.26 14.24
C SER A 122 -15.54 -6.71 14.39
N ILE A 123 -14.66 -7.06 13.46
CA ILE A 123 -13.37 -6.39 13.27
C ILE A 123 -13.53 -5.40 12.13
N VAL A 124 -13.19 -4.14 12.36
CA VAL A 124 -13.25 -3.07 11.36
C VAL A 124 -11.86 -2.55 11.07
N SER A 125 -11.57 -2.34 9.79
CA SER A 125 -10.39 -1.64 9.33
C SER A 125 -10.80 -0.26 8.82
N LEU A 126 -10.15 0.79 9.32
CA LEU A 126 -10.53 2.17 9.05
C LEU A 126 -9.41 2.92 8.36
N ALA A 127 -9.81 3.83 7.48
CA ALA A 127 -8.95 4.88 6.92
C ALA A 127 -9.31 6.23 7.55
N LEU A 128 -8.36 7.16 7.57
CA LEU A 128 -8.60 8.55 7.94
C LEU A 128 -8.87 9.36 6.66
N GLY A 129 -9.96 10.11 6.64
CA GLY A 129 -10.25 11.03 5.54
C GLY A 129 -9.63 12.41 5.75
N TYR A 130 -9.63 13.22 4.69
CA TYR A 130 -9.07 14.58 4.69
C TYR A 130 -9.67 15.51 5.76
N SER A 131 -10.92 15.29 6.15
CA SER A 131 -11.60 16.06 7.22
C SER A 131 -11.30 15.54 8.63
N GLY A 132 -10.43 14.53 8.78
CA GLY A 132 -10.16 13.87 10.06
C GLY A 132 -11.21 12.84 10.49
N GLY A 133 -12.24 12.60 9.67
CA GLY A 133 -13.24 11.55 9.93
C GLY A 133 -12.71 10.14 9.68
N TYR A 134 -13.25 9.14 10.38
CA TYR A 134 -12.97 7.73 10.12
C TYR A 134 -13.86 7.21 8.99
N TYR A 135 -13.28 6.44 8.07
CA TYR A 135 -13.99 5.84 6.95
C TYR A 135 -13.83 4.32 6.96
N LEU A 136 -14.94 3.60 6.79
CA LEU A 136 -14.93 2.14 6.78
C LEU A 136 -14.24 1.62 5.50
N SER A 137 -13.05 1.04 5.68
CA SER A 137 -12.31 0.38 4.60
C SER A 137 -12.79 -1.06 4.41
N SER A 138 -12.81 -1.85 5.49
CA SER A 138 -13.18 -3.26 5.48
C SER A 138 -13.85 -3.66 6.80
N ILE A 139 -14.66 -4.72 6.76
CA ILE A 139 -15.33 -5.30 7.92
C ILE A 139 -15.28 -6.82 7.84
N PHE A 140 -15.00 -7.46 8.98
CA PHE A 140 -14.84 -8.90 9.10
C PHE A 140 -15.60 -9.41 10.34
N PRO A 141 -16.05 -10.67 10.33
CA PRO A 141 -16.42 -11.34 11.57
C PRO A 141 -15.22 -11.40 12.53
N VAL A 142 -15.48 -11.48 13.83
CA VAL A 142 -14.41 -11.67 14.82
C VAL A 142 -13.82 -13.06 14.66
N THR A 143 -12.62 -13.12 14.09
CA THR A 143 -11.80 -14.32 13.93
C THR A 143 -10.39 -14.05 14.44
N ASP A 144 -9.66 -15.11 14.77
CA ASP A 144 -8.24 -14.99 15.13
C ASP A 144 -7.34 -14.72 13.91
N GLU A 145 -7.85 -14.89 12.69
CA GLU A 145 -7.08 -14.68 11.45
C GLU A 145 -6.53 -13.26 11.34
N VAL A 146 -7.35 -12.24 11.65
CA VAL A 146 -6.90 -10.83 11.61
C VAL A 146 -5.85 -10.56 12.69
N LYS A 147 -5.98 -11.15 13.87
CA LYS A 147 -5.00 -11.01 14.96
C LYS A 147 -3.68 -11.70 14.62
N ASN A 148 -3.76 -12.89 14.06
CA ASN A 148 -2.59 -13.66 13.61
C ASN A 148 -1.86 -12.92 12.48
N GLU A 149 -2.60 -12.36 11.53
CA GLU A 149 -2.02 -11.57 10.44
C GLU A 149 -1.39 -10.27 10.97
N LEU A 150 -2.03 -9.57 11.92
CA LEU A 150 -1.41 -8.43 12.60
C LEU A 150 -0.11 -8.80 13.31
N ALA A 151 -0.08 -9.92 14.03
CA ALA A 151 1.13 -10.41 14.69
C ALA A 151 2.23 -10.71 13.66
N LYS A 152 1.89 -11.37 12.55
CA LYS A 152 2.80 -11.66 11.44
C LYS A 152 3.37 -10.37 10.81
N GLN A 153 2.53 -9.37 10.54
CA GLN A 153 2.98 -8.08 10.01
C GLN A 153 3.95 -7.36 10.96
N ASN A 154 3.62 -7.35 12.26
CA ASN A 154 4.50 -6.79 13.29
C ASN A 154 5.84 -7.55 13.35
N GLU A 155 5.83 -8.88 13.25
CA GLU A 155 7.04 -9.70 13.20
C GLU A 155 7.89 -9.41 11.95
N ILE A 156 7.27 -9.28 10.77
CA ILE A 156 7.97 -8.94 9.51
C ILE A 156 8.75 -7.64 9.66
N ILE A 157 8.13 -6.62 10.26
CA ILE A 157 8.75 -5.32 10.49
C ILE A 157 9.83 -5.40 11.58
N ALA A 158 9.51 -5.98 12.74
CA ALA A 158 10.43 -6.05 13.87
C ALA A 158 11.69 -6.86 13.56
N SER A 159 11.54 -8.01 12.91
CA SER A 159 12.66 -8.87 12.50
C SER A 159 13.40 -8.38 11.26
N LYS A 160 12.85 -7.37 10.57
CA LYS A 160 13.30 -6.90 9.26
C LYS A 160 13.40 -8.03 8.24
N ALA A 161 12.48 -9.00 8.28
CA ALA A 161 12.50 -10.18 7.40
C ALA A 161 12.57 -9.81 5.90
N TYR A 162 12.00 -8.67 5.52
CA TYR A 162 12.05 -8.13 4.16
C TYR A 162 13.49 -7.84 3.66
N THR A 163 14.44 -7.58 4.57
CA THR A 163 15.83 -7.29 4.19
C THR A 163 16.55 -8.48 3.58
N LYS A 164 16.08 -9.71 3.80
CA LYS A 164 16.62 -10.90 3.12
C LYS A 164 16.32 -10.89 1.61
N ILE A 165 15.30 -10.13 1.18
CA ILE A 165 14.88 -10.00 -0.22
C ILE A 165 15.67 -8.88 -0.92
N CYS A 166 15.99 -7.79 -0.21
CA CYS A 166 16.61 -6.58 -0.76
C CYS A 166 18.01 -6.66 -1.42
N PRO A 167 18.97 -7.50 -0.98
CA PRO A 167 20.36 -7.39 -1.43
C PRO A 167 20.62 -7.94 -2.85
N THR A 168 19.59 -8.44 -3.53
CA THR A 168 19.76 -9.25 -4.76
C THR A 168 18.76 -8.94 -5.87
N ILE A 169 18.01 -7.84 -5.74
CA ILE A 169 16.89 -7.58 -6.63
C ILE A 169 17.38 -6.98 -7.96
N GLN A 170 16.81 -7.50 -9.05
CA GLN A 170 16.91 -6.89 -10.38
C GLN A 170 16.66 -5.38 -10.31
N HIS A 171 17.39 -4.61 -11.11
CA HIS A 171 17.35 -3.13 -11.13
C HIS A 171 17.89 -2.40 -9.89
N SER A 172 18.35 -3.06 -8.82
CA SER A 172 18.82 -2.38 -7.60
C SER A 172 19.84 -1.25 -7.86
N SER A 173 20.89 -1.50 -8.66
CA SER A 173 21.88 -0.47 -9.02
C SER A 173 21.29 0.67 -9.84
N LYS A 174 20.35 0.36 -10.74
CA LYS A 174 19.71 1.34 -11.59
C LYS A 174 18.76 2.24 -10.79
N VAL A 175 17.96 1.65 -9.91
CA VAL A 175 17.06 2.38 -8.99
C VAL A 175 17.89 3.33 -8.11
N LYS A 176 18.97 2.83 -7.49
CA LYS A 176 19.85 3.67 -6.67
C LYS A 176 20.43 4.85 -7.44
N SER A 177 20.95 4.60 -8.65
CA SER A 177 21.48 5.67 -9.51
C SER A 177 20.41 6.70 -9.89
N LEU A 178 19.17 6.28 -10.14
CA LEU A 178 18.08 7.20 -10.45
C LEU A 178 17.69 8.02 -9.21
N ILE A 179 17.67 7.42 -8.03
CA ILE A 179 17.43 8.14 -6.77
C ILE A 179 18.50 9.22 -6.54
N ASP A 180 19.78 8.90 -6.75
CA ASP A 180 20.83 9.91 -6.63
C ASP A 180 20.67 11.05 -7.68
N ASP A 181 20.17 10.74 -8.87
CA ASP A 181 19.83 11.75 -9.88
C ASP A 181 18.60 12.62 -9.47
N MET A 182 17.71 12.16 -8.58
CA MET A 182 16.58 12.96 -8.06
C MET A 182 17.04 14.13 -7.18
N LEU A 183 18.24 14.03 -6.62
CA LEU A 183 18.85 15.05 -5.78
C LEU A 183 19.59 16.12 -6.58
N VAL A 184 19.61 16.00 -7.91
CA VAL A 184 20.23 16.97 -8.81
C VAL A 184 19.12 17.66 -9.61
N GLU A 185 18.93 18.95 -9.39
CA GLU A 185 17.83 19.73 -9.97
C GLU A 185 17.67 19.53 -11.48
N SER A 186 18.78 19.59 -12.23
CA SER A 186 18.81 19.43 -13.68
C SER A 186 18.46 18.02 -14.19
N LYS A 187 18.38 17.03 -13.28
CA LYS A 187 18.12 15.63 -13.61
C LYS A 187 16.84 15.08 -12.98
N ALA A 188 16.31 15.72 -11.94
CA ALA A 188 15.26 15.15 -11.09
C ALA A 188 14.02 14.71 -11.87
N THR A 189 13.45 15.59 -12.72
CA THR A 189 12.26 15.26 -13.53
C THR A 189 12.50 14.07 -14.46
N ALA A 190 13.68 13.97 -15.07
CA ALA A 190 14.03 12.84 -15.92
C ALA A 190 14.26 11.55 -15.11
N ALA A 191 14.76 11.67 -13.89
CA ALA A 191 14.93 10.53 -12.97
C ALA A 191 13.58 9.96 -12.53
N TYR A 192 12.59 10.81 -12.24
CA TYR A 192 11.22 10.39 -11.92
C TYR A 192 10.61 9.57 -13.06
N ALA A 193 10.64 10.10 -14.29
CA ALA A 193 10.10 9.42 -15.46
C ALA A 193 10.81 8.08 -15.73
N LYS A 194 12.14 8.06 -15.70
CA LYS A 194 12.93 6.83 -15.90
C LYS A 194 12.69 5.78 -14.82
N LEU A 195 12.40 6.19 -13.59
CA LEU A 195 12.08 5.27 -12.52
C LEU A 195 10.70 4.64 -12.72
N GLU A 196 9.70 5.42 -13.15
CA GLU A 196 8.37 4.90 -13.54
C GLU A 196 8.48 3.92 -14.72
N GLU A 197 9.30 4.24 -15.72
CA GLU A 197 9.52 3.42 -16.92
C GLU A 197 10.12 2.03 -16.62
N LEU A 198 10.81 1.84 -15.50
CA LEU A 198 11.30 0.52 -15.10
C LEU A 198 10.15 -0.47 -14.82
N GLY A 199 8.96 0.04 -14.49
CA GLY A 199 7.74 -0.75 -14.33
C GLY A 199 7.80 -1.80 -13.23
N ILE A 200 6.96 -2.82 -13.36
CA ILE A 200 6.69 -3.81 -12.31
C ILE A 200 7.94 -4.55 -11.83
N GLN A 201 8.93 -4.74 -12.72
CA GLN A 201 10.18 -5.45 -12.44
C GLN A 201 11.06 -4.71 -11.42
N ALA A 202 10.93 -3.39 -11.31
CA ALA A 202 11.69 -2.59 -10.35
C ALA A 202 10.99 -2.40 -9.01
N VAL A 203 9.72 -2.79 -8.86
CA VAL A 203 8.95 -2.59 -7.61
C VAL A 203 9.69 -3.10 -6.38
N PRO A 204 10.21 -4.34 -6.36
CA PRO A 204 10.91 -4.83 -5.19
C PRO A 204 12.17 -4.01 -4.85
N ALA A 205 12.90 -3.53 -5.87
CA ALA A 205 14.10 -2.71 -5.69
C ALA A 205 13.76 -1.31 -5.18
N ILE A 206 12.65 -0.72 -5.63
CA ILE A 206 12.14 0.57 -5.15
C ILE A 206 11.74 0.47 -3.68
N ILE A 207 11.00 -0.57 -3.28
CA ILE A 207 10.59 -0.79 -1.88
C ILE A 207 11.82 -0.84 -0.96
N CYS A 208 12.90 -1.48 -1.42
CA CYS A 208 14.15 -1.57 -0.66
C CYS A 208 14.92 -0.26 -0.53
N GLN A 209 14.50 0.84 -1.18
CA GLN A 209 15.10 2.17 -1.04
C GLN A 209 14.19 3.16 -0.28
N MET A 210 13.05 2.72 0.24
CA MET A 210 12.07 3.61 0.88
C MET A 210 12.54 4.23 2.22
N ASP A 211 13.67 3.82 2.76
CA ASP A 211 14.32 4.50 3.90
C ASP A 211 15.03 5.80 3.50
N ASP A 212 15.13 6.10 2.20
CA ASP A 212 15.76 7.33 1.74
C ASP A 212 14.82 8.54 1.97
N GLN A 213 15.15 9.30 3.00
CA GLN A 213 14.44 10.52 3.41
C GLN A 213 15.19 11.80 3.02
N ARG A 214 16.13 11.74 2.08
CA ARG A 214 16.82 12.95 1.60
C ARG A 214 15.80 13.90 0.93
N GLU A 215 15.99 15.19 1.10
CA GLU A 215 15.15 16.23 0.49
C GLU A 215 15.34 16.26 -1.03
N LEU A 216 14.24 16.39 -1.77
CA LEU A 216 14.26 16.44 -3.22
C LEU A 216 14.71 17.81 -3.75
N ALA A 217 15.50 17.80 -4.81
CA ALA A 217 15.87 19.04 -5.51
C ALA A 217 14.68 19.66 -6.25
N VAL A 218 13.74 18.84 -6.73
CA VAL A 218 12.50 19.29 -7.40
C VAL A 218 11.29 18.67 -6.71
N LYS A 219 10.57 19.49 -5.94
CA LYS A 219 9.39 19.08 -5.14
C LYS A 219 8.08 19.06 -5.92
N HIS A 220 8.15 18.60 -7.17
CA HIS A 220 7.01 18.52 -8.06
C HIS A 220 7.18 17.36 -9.03
N ILE A 221 6.16 16.52 -9.14
CA ILE A 221 6.11 15.40 -10.08
C ILE A 221 4.75 15.36 -10.78
N THR A 222 4.78 15.11 -12.08
CA THR A 222 3.58 14.88 -12.90
C THR A 222 3.58 13.43 -13.34
N LEU A 223 2.53 12.69 -12.98
CA LEU A 223 2.34 11.31 -13.38
C LEU A 223 1.15 11.21 -14.33
N LYS A 224 1.34 10.53 -15.47
CA LYS A 224 0.26 10.36 -16.45
C LYS A 224 -0.64 9.20 -16.05
N ASN A 225 -1.93 9.44 -15.89
CA ASN A 225 -2.88 8.37 -15.64
C ASN A 225 -2.98 7.47 -16.90
N LYS A 226 -2.76 6.17 -16.71
CA LYS A 226 -2.81 5.18 -17.81
C LYS A 226 -4.17 4.52 -17.98
N SER A 227 -5.08 4.66 -17.01
CA SER A 227 -6.43 4.07 -17.10
C SER A 227 -7.31 4.85 -18.08
N PRO A 228 -8.01 4.18 -19.02
CA PRO A 228 -8.96 4.84 -19.91
C PRO A 228 -10.18 5.42 -19.17
N THR A 229 -10.39 5.03 -17.91
CA THR A 229 -11.48 5.53 -17.05
C THR A 229 -11.00 6.54 -16.00
N ALA A 230 -9.72 6.95 -16.05
CA ALA A 230 -9.22 7.99 -15.15
C ALA A 230 -9.97 9.30 -15.41
N TRP A 231 -10.40 9.96 -14.34
CA TRP A 231 -11.10 11.24 -14.44
C TRP A 231 -10.18 12.36 -14.93
N GLU A 232 -8.91 12.33 -14.48
CA GLU A 232 -7.87 13.28 -14.89
C GLU A 232 -6.84 12.59 -15.79
N ALA A 233 -6.29 13.30 -16.78
CA ALA A 233 -5.23 12.76 -17.65
C ALA A 233 -3.88 12.66 -16.93
N THR A 234 -3.63 13.54 -15.97
CA THR A 234 -2.39 13.64 -15.19
C THR A 234 -2.72 13.89 -13.73
N ARG A 235 -1.87 13.37 -12.84
CA ARG A 235 -1.85 13.72 -11.42
C ARG A 235 -0.63 14.56 -11.14
N HIS A 236 -0.81 15.58 -10.29
CA HIS A 236 0.26 16.44 -9.84
C HIS A 236 0.46 16.22 -8.35
N TYR A 237 1.71 15.98 -7.94
CA TYR A 237 2.08 15.83 -6.54
C TYR A 237 3.22 16.79 -6.21
N SER A 238 3.26 17.22 -4.95
CA SER A 238 4.33 18.04 -4.39
C SER A 238 5.13 17.25 -3.34
N PRO A 239 5.90 16.22 -3.74
CA PRO A 239 6.68 15.42 -2.80
C PRO A 239 7.82 16.26 -2.21
N GLU A 240 8.17 16.02 -0.95
CA GLU A 240 9.25 16.75 -0.28
C GLU A 240 10.53 15.90 -0.19
N LEU A 241 10.36 14.62 0.14
CA LEU A 241 11.45 13.67 0.36
C LEU A 241 11.45 12.58 -0.72
N VAL A 242 12.60 11.92 -0.90
CA VAL A 242 12.76 10.80 -1.83
C VAL A 242 11.66 9.74 -1.63
N VAL A 243 11.41 9.32 -0.38
CA VAL A 243 10.34 8.35 -0.06
C VAL A 243 8.96 8.74 -0.58
N ASP A 244 8.62 10.05 -0.60
CA ASP A 244 7.34 10.56 -1.09
C ASP A 244 7.20 10.31 -2.61
N VAL A 245 8.29 10.49 -3.38
CA VAL A 245 8.33 10.15 -4.82
C VAL A 245 8.26 8.64 -5.04
N LEU A 246 8.98 7.86 -4.22
CA LEU A 246 8.99 6.40 -4.35
C LEU A 246 7.59 5.81 -4.12
N GLU A 247 6.85 6.31 -3.13
CA GLU A 247 5.46 5.95 -2.89
C GLU A 247 4.59 6.23 -4.12
N ALA A 248 4.64 7.45 -4.65
CA ALA A 248 3.82 7.86 -5.78
C ALA A 248 4.11 7.00 -7.02
N ILE A 249 5.37 6.68 -7.28
CA ILE A 249 5.80 5.81 -8.38
C ILE A 249 5.35 4.37 -8.15
N LEU A 250 5.48 3.84 -6.92
CA LEU A 250 4.99 2.52 -6.58
C LEU A 250 3.46 2.43 -6.76
N ASN A 251 2.71 3.46 -6.37
CA ASN A 251 1.28 3.55 -6.62
C ASN A 251 0.94 3.55 -8.10
N GLN A 252 1.66 4.33 -8.89
CA GLN A 252 1.49 4.42 -10.32
C GLN A 252 1.79 3.10 -11.05
N ILE A 253 2.81 2.36 -10.61
CA ILE A 253 3.21 1.09 -11.22
C ILE A 253 2.27 -0.06 -10.81
N THR A 254 1.86 -0.13 -9.54
CA THR A 254 1.15 -1.29 -8.98
C THR A 254 -0.36 -1.10 -8.82
N GLY A 255 -0.82 0.16 -8.82
CA GLY A 255 -2.18 0.51 -8.40
C GLY A 255 -2.46 0.29 -6.91
N LYS A 256 -1.45 0.02 -6.09
CA LYS A 256 -1.56 -0.17 -4.63
C LYS A 256 -1.06 1.07 -3.89
N SER A 257 -1.64 1.33 -2.73
CA SER A 257 -1.18 2.38 -1.81
C SER A 257 -1.27 1.81 -0.39
N PHE A 258 -0.34 2.17 0.49
CA PHE A 258 -0.29 1.74 1.88
C PHE A 258 -0.31 2.91 2.88
N GLY A 259 -0.73 4.08 2.40
CA GLY A 259 -0.78 5.31 3.16
C GLY A 259 -0.96 6.51 2.24
N ASN A 260 -1.10 7.68 2.84
CA ASN A 260 -1.37 8.93 2.13
C ASN A 260 -0.24 9.92 2.42
N ILE A 261 0.93 9.76 1.78
CA ILE A 261 2.00 10.77 1.82
C ILE A 261 1.70 11.87 0.79
N HIS A 262 0.47 12.40 0.81
CA HIS A 262 0.02 13.35 -0.21
C HIS A 262 0.60 14.74 0.06
N ASN A 263 1.52 15.18 -0.81
CA ASN A 263 2.14 16.51 -0.80
C ASN A 263 3.01 16.82 0.43
N GLY A 264 3.81 15.85 0.87
CA GLY A 264 4.61 15.94 2.09
C GLY A 264 3.81 15.41 3.28
N GLY A 265 3.95 14.10 3.54
CA GLY A 265 3.34 13.49 4.73
C GLY A 265 4.12 13.83 6.00
N ILE A 266 3.51 13.58 7.15
CA ILE A 266 4.23 13.60 8.43
C ILE A 266 5.06 12.32 8.61
N GLU A 267 6.00 12.30 9.55
CA GLU A 267 6.92 11.18 9.73
C GLU A 267 6.20 9.86 10.07
N GLU A 268 5.10 9.96 10.81
CA GLU A 268 4.25 8.82 11.15
C GLU A 268 3.59 8.21 9.91
N GLU A 269 3.12 9.05 8.98
CA GLU A 269 2.52 8.61 7.71
C GLU A 269 3.57 7.96 6.81
N ARG A 270 4.77 8.54 6.73
CA ARG A 270 5.90 7.97 6.00
C ARG A 270 6.27 6.61 6.56
N THR A 271 6.45 6.51 7.88
CA THR A 271 6.79 5.26 8.57
C THR A 271 5.74 4.17 8.31
N SER A 272 4.46 4.49 8.46
CA SER A 272 3.36 3.55 8.20
C SER A 272 3.37 3.06 6.75
N THR A 273 3.55 3.98 5.81
CA THR A 273 3.56 3.67 4.37
C THR A 273 4.75 2.79 4.00
N ILE A 274 5.95 3.10 4.49
CA ILE A 274 7.16 2.28 4.30
C ILE A 274 6.92 0.86 4.83
N ASN A 275 6.34 0.73 6.02
CA ASN A 275 6.05 -0.57 6.61
C ASN A 275 5.04 -1.37 5.78
N GLY A 276 3.97 -0.74 5.29
CA GLY A 276 3.01 -1.40 4.40
C GLY A 276 3.65 -1.92 3.11
N TRP A 277 4.54 -1.15 2.48
CA TRP A 277 5.29 -1.61 1.32
C TRP A 277 6.26 -2.76 1.63
N ARG A 278 6.91 -2.76 2.79
CA ARG A 278 7.76 -3.88 3.23
C ARG A 278 6.99 -5.16 3.49
N ILE A 279 5.81 -5.04 4.08
CA ILE A 279 4.88 -6.17 4.24
C ILE A 279 4.48 -6.68 2.86
N PHE A 280 4.09 -5.79 1.95
CA PHE A 280 3.74 -6.15 0.57
C PHE A 280 4.88 -6.90 -0.15
N LEU A 281 6.11 -6.41 -0.02
CA LEU A 281 7.30 -7.07 -0.54
C LEU A 281 7.46 -8.48 0.05
N TRP A 282 7.33 -8.61 1.37
CA TRP A 282 7.46 -9.91 2.02
C TRP A 282 6.39 -10.91 1.52
N HIS A 283 5.12 -10.52 1.47
CA HIS A 283 4.04 -11.41 0.99
C HIS A 283 4.23 -11.79 -0.48
N SER A 284 4.72 -10.86 -1.32
CA SER A 284 5.00 -11.14 -2.73
C SER A 284 5.97 -12.33 -2.90
N PHE A 285 6.95 -12.47 -2.01
CA PHE A 285 7.95 -13.54 -2.08
C PHE A 285 7.60 -14.80 -1.30
N ASN A 286 6.71 -14.73 -0.30
CA ASN A 286 6.53 -15.83 0.66
C ASN A 286 5.14 -16.50 0.66
N ASP A 287 4.11 -15.89 0.06
CA ASP A 287 2.75 -16.46 0.02
C ASP A 287 2.42 -17.30 -1.23
#